data_AF-A0A317J3D0-F1
#
_entry.id   AF-A0A317J3D0-F1
#
_cell.length_a   1.000
_cell.length_b   1.000
_cell.length_c   1.000
_cell.angle_alpha   90.00
_cell.angle_beta   90.00
_cell.angle_gamma   90.00
#
_symmetry.space_group_name_H-M   'P 1'
#
loop_
_entity.id
_entity.type
_entity.pdbx_description
1 polymer ?
#
loop_
_entity_poly.entity_id
_entity_poly.type
_entity_poly.pdbx_seq_one_letter_code
_entity_poly.pdbx_strand_id
1 'polypeptide(L)'
;MLTRTLALVVVFAGIGSASLTCDTNLNPLGSLAGAVLGANMTGCLTVAGGGLVSTDSTWSDFTMAWQVTQIQNGPNSLFEYKYTFSDPAHASDLLYVLLGLSNTCLFATKTDPPNGGTFCVYNLSDTLYQPGSYNSAGGGNTTNNPGLPGSIWALRLDGTPGSGTLDVTFDSVRRPVWQNVYARDADVSAVYNAGFLTGVNSYFIAAPDSNVVPEPNQVAAILCLLGAAWFTLRRRQIKT
;
A
#
# COMPACT_ATOMS: atom_id res chain seq x y z
N MET A 1 -43.00 15.12 30.95
CA MET A 1 -42.27 14.35 29.93
C MET A 1 -40.84 14.87 29.90
N LEU A 2 -39.88 14.11 30.43
CA LEU A 2 -38.45 14.45 30.39
C LEU A 2 -37.82 13.79 29.15
N THR A 3 -37.44 14.60 28.17
CA THR A 3 -36.72 14.15 26.98
C THR A 3 -35.24 13.97 27.37
N ARG A 4 -34.79 12.72 27.50
CA ARG A 4 -33.38 12.42 27.74
C ARG A 4 -32.63 12.43 26.42
N THR A 5 -31.84 13.48 26.21
CA THR A 5 -30.88 13.56 25.09
C THR A 5 -29.70 12.65 25.40
N LEU A 6 -29.56 11.57 24.64
CA LEU A 6 -28.40 10.69 24.69
C LEU A 6 -27.27 11.35 23.89
N ALA A 7 -26.23 11.85 24.56
CA ALA A 7 -25.02 12.32 23.91
C ALA A 7 -24.10 11.11 23.65
N LEU A 8 -23.97 10.71 22.39
CA LEU A 8 -22.99 9.72 21.96
C LEU A 8 -21.61 10.39 21.93
N VAL A 9 -20.78 10.14 22.94
CA VAL A 9 -19.37 10.55 22.94
C VAL A 9 -18.59 9.50 22.16
N VAL A 10 -18.22 9.81 20.92
CA VAL A 10 -17.29 9.00 20.14
C VAL A 10 -15.88 9.39 20.58
N VAL A 11 -15.26 8.53 21.40
CA VAL A 11 -13.86 8.67 21.79
C VAL A 11 -13.00 8.18 20.62
N PHE A 12 -12.42 9.11 19.86
CA PHE A 12 -11.30 8.78 18.99
C PHE A 12 -10.08 8.58 19.88
N ALA A 13 -9.72 7.33 20.16
CA ALA A 13 -8.40 7.03 20.69
C ALA A 13 -7.38 7.48 19.65
N GLY A 14 -6.65 8.56 19.94
CA GLY A 14 -5.49 8.94 19.17
C GLY A 14 -4.52 7.76 19.20
N ILE A 15 -4.40 7.05 18.08
CA ILE A 15 -3.46 5.98 17.91
C ILE A 15 -2.09 6.66 17.89
N GLY A 16 -1.44 6.73 19.05
CA GLY A 16 -0.04 7.12 19.11
C GLY A 16 0.76 6.24 18.16
N SER A 17 1.82 6.79 17.60
CA SER A 17 2.77 6.12 16.70
C SER A 17 3.52 5.00 17.44
N ALA A 18 2.83 3.98 17.91
CA ALA A 18 3.45 2.73 18.30
C ALA A 18 4.03 2.13 17.02
N SER A 19 5.31 1.75 17.03
CA SER A 19 5.85 0.98 15.92
C SER A 19 4.97 -0.25 15.74
N LEU A 20 4.58 -0.51 14.49
CA LEU A 20 3.76 -1.67 14.20
C LEU A 20 4.67 -2.91 14.37
N THR A 21 4.52 -3.63 15.48
CA THR A 21 5.31 -4.85 15.73
C THR A 21 4.75 -6.01 14.92
N CYS A 22 5.64 -6.78 14.27
CA CYS A 22 5.25 -7.92 13.44
C CYS A 22 5.84 -9.22 13.99
N ASP A 23 5.06 -9.94 14.81
CA ASP A 23 5.49 -11.24 15.34
C ASP A 23 5.07 -12.41 14.44
N THR A 24 3.99 -12.23 13.68
CA THR A 24 3.45 -13.23 12.75
C THR A 24 2.88 -12.56 11.52
N ASN A 25 2.88 -13.25 10.37
CA ASN A 25 2.29 -12.72 9.15
C ASN A 25 0.80 -12.40 9.38
N LEU A 26 0.45 -11.13 9.30
CA LEU A 26 -0.93 -10.65 9.35
C LEU A 26 -1.31 -10.16 7.97
N ASN A 27 -1.57 -11.09 7.04
CA ASN A 27 -1.92 -10.72 5.68
C ASN A 27 -2.87 -11.74 5.05
N PRO A 28 -4.06 -11.34 4.54
CA PRO A 28 -4.83 -12.21 3.67
C PRO A 28 -4.03 -12.46 2.38
N LEU A 29 -4.00 -13.72 1.93
CA LEU A 29 -3.39 -14.06 0.65
C LEU A 29 -4.07 -13.24 -0.46
N GLY A 30 -3.25 -12.57 -1.27
CA GLY A 30 -3.70 -11.66 -2.32
C GLY A 30 -3.38 -12.16 -3.72
N SER A 31 -3.78 -11.37 -4.71
CA SER A 31 -3.31 -11.47 -6.09
C SER A 31 -2.70 -10.13 -6.46
N LEU A 32 -1.55 -10.12 -7.14
CA LEU A 32 -0.91 -8.87 -7.57
C LEU A 32 -1.90 -7.99 -8.34
N ALA A 33 -1.89 -6.68 -8.06
CA ALA A 33 -2.83 -5.67 -8.56
C ALA A 33 -4.32 -5.93 -8.23
N GLY A 34 -4.62 -6.94 -7.40
CA GLY A 34 -5.96 -7.19 -6.88
C GLY A 34 -6.36 -6.15 -5.85
N ALA A 35 -7.63 -5.74 -5.89
CA ALA A 35 -8.18 -4.80 -4.92
C ALA A 35 -8.08 -5.35 -3.50
N VAL A 36 -7.65 -4.51 -2.55
CA VAL A 36 -7.78 -4.86 -1.14
C VAL A 36 -9.18 -4.50 -0.65
N LEU A 37 -9.81 -5.44 0.06
CA LEU A 37 -11.13 -5.24 0.65
C LEU A 37 -11.02 -4.44 1.94
N GLY A 38 -11.70 -3.30 2.00
CA GLY A 38 -11.71 -2.41 3.15
C GLY A 38 -10.94 -1.12 2.91
N ALA A 39 -11.39 -0.04 3.57
CA ALA A 39 -10.75 1.27 3.46
C ALA A 39 -9.65 1.50 4.51
N ASN A 40 -9.72 0.77 5.62
CA ASN A 40 -8.72 0.75 6.66
C ASN A 40 -8.19 -0.68 6.77
N MET A 41 -6.87 -0.83 6.81
CA MET A 41 -6.25 -2.14 6.98
C MET A 41 -4.88 -2.03 7.61
N THR A 42 -4.46 -3.11 8.25
CA THR A 42 -3.10 -3.32 8.69
C THR A 42 -2.62 -4.64 8.13
N GLY A 43 -1.32 -4.77 7.97
CA GLY A 43 -0.72 -6.06 7.72
C GLY A 43 0.76 -6.07 8.00
N CYS A 44 1.34 -7.25 8.05
CA CYS A 44 2.75 -7.40 8.26
C CYS A 44 3.27 -8.74 7.74
N LEU A 45 4.55 -8.78 7.38
CA LEU A 45 5.24 -9.96 6.86
C LEU A 45 6.60 -10.12 7.56
N THR A 46 7.00 -11.37 7.78
CA THR A 46 8.30 -11.74 8.33
C THR A 46 8.98 -12.81 7.48
N VAL A 47 10.31 -12.87 7.53
CA VAL A 47 11.07 -13.97 6.93
C VAL A 47 10.80 -15.28 7.67
N ALA A 48 10.80 -15.28 9.00
CA ALA A 48 10.50 -16.45 9.82
C ALA A 48 9.11 -17.07 9.55
N GLY A 49 8.12 -16.24 9.20
CA GLY A 49 6.77 -16.68 8.84
C GLY A 49 6.61 -17.12 7.38
N GLY A 50 7.66 -17.01 6.56
CA GLY A 50 7.61 -17.28 5.11
C GLY A 50 6.83 -16.24 4.30
N GLY A 51 6.52 -15.08 4.90
CA GLY A 51 5.87 -13.96 4.21
C GLY A 51 6.84 -13.21 3.31
N LEU A 52 8.11 -13.21 3.72
CA LEU A 52 9.25 -12.65 3.03
C LEU A 52 10.23 -13.76 2.68
N VAL A 53 10.91 -13.60 1.55
CA VAL A 53 11.96 -14.48 1.05
C VAL A 53 13.26 -13.68 1.08
N SER A 54 14.22 -14.14 1.87
CA SER A 54 15.59 -13.63 1.85
C SER A 54 16.42 -14.37 0.81
N THR A 55 17.35 -13.67 0.15
CA THR A 55 18.31 -14.29 -0.77
C THR A 55 19.41 -15.07 -0.05
N ASP A 56 19.59 -14.82 1.25
CA ASP A 56 20.59 -15.44 2.09
C ASP A 56 20.09 -15.56 3.56
N SER A 57 20.99 -15.89 4.49
CA SER A 57 20.65 -16.03 5.91
C SER A 57 20.76 -14.74 6.73
N THR A 58 21.21 -13.63 6.16
CA THR A 58 21.47 -12.41 6.94
C THR A 58 20.15 -11.74 7.34
N TRP A 59 19.16 -11.69 6.46
CA TRP A 59 17.86 -11.06 6.73
C TRP A 59 16.85 -11.95 7.48
N SER A 60 17.28 -12.93 8.29
CA SER A 60 16.36 -13.89 8.92
C SER A 60 15.31 -13.25 9.83
N ASP A 61 15.66 -12.09 10.40
CA ASP A 61 14.85 -11.36 11.39
C ASP A 61 14.16 -10.15 10.77
N PHE A 62 14.27 -9.97 9.44
CA PHE A 62 13.63 -8.85 8.78
C PHE A 62 12.11 -8.96 8.83
N THR A 63 11.53 -7.83 9.18
CA THR A 63 10.08 -7.65 9.24
C THR A 63 9.68 -6.41 8.46
N MET A 64 8.46 -6.46 7.95
CA MET A 64 7.81 -5.27 7.45
C MET A 64 6.37 -5.23 7.88
N ALA A 65 5.86 -4.04 8.12
CA ALA A 65 4.50 -3.81 8.55
C ALA A 65 3.93 -2.59 7.85
N TRP A 66 2.62 -2.58 7.64
CA TRP A 66 1.92 -1.46 7.05
C TRP A 66 0.58 -1.20 7.71
N GLN A 67 0.14 0.04 7.58
CA GLN A 67 -1.19 0.50 7.93
C GLN A 67 -1.69 1.43 6.83
N VAL A 68 -2.92 1.20 6.39
CA VAL A 68 -3.65 2.08 5.48
C VAL A 68 -4.86 2.60 6.21
N THR A 69 -5.03 3.92 6.26
CA THR A 69 -6.17 4.58 6.91
C THR A 69 -6.83 5.53 5.94
N GLN A 70 -8.13 5.37 5.69
CA GLN A 70 -8.90 6.36 4.96
C GLN A 70 -9.13 7.59 5.85
N ILE A 71 -8.41 8.66 5.58
CA ILE A 71 -8.47 9.93 6.32
C ILE A 71 -9.50 10.91 5.75
N GLN A 72 -9.95 10.68 4.51
CA GLN A 72 -11.06 11.43 3.91
C GLN A 72 -12.00 10.52 3.12
N ASN A 73 -13.32 10.72 3.30
CA ASN A 73 -14.38 10.02 2.58
C ASN A 73 -14.89 10.85 1.38
N GLY A 74 -15.32 10.18 0.32
CA GLY A 74 -16.03 10.80 -0.81
C GLY A 74 -15.34 10.60 -2.16
N PRO A 75 -15.71 11.42 -3.18
CA PRO A 75 -15.15 11.34 -4.53
C PRO A 75 -13.63 11.46 -4.58
N ASN A 76 -13.08 12.23 -3.63
CA ASN A 76 -11.65 12.45 -3.44
C ASN A 76 -11.22 11.76 -2.14
N SER A 77 -11.52 10.46 -2.02
CA SER A 77 -11.09 9.70 -0.86
C SER A 77 -9.58 9.78 -0.73
N LEU A 78 -9.10 10.09 0.48
CA LEU A 78 -7.69 10.23 0.79
C LEU A 78 -7.31 9.15 1.81
N PHE A 79 -6.20 8.49 1.55
CA PHE A 79 -5.68 7.38 2.34
C PHE A 79 -4.28 7.75 2.84
N GLU A 80 -4.04 7.60 4.12
CA GLU A 80 -2.71 7.65 4.74
C GLU A 80 -2.13 6.23 4.72
N TYR A 81 -0.93 6.08 4.17
CA TYR A 81 -0.14 4.84 4.18
C TYR A 81 1.04 5.02 5.12
N LYS A 82 1.21 4.07 6.03
CA LYS A 82 2.36 3.97 6.94
C LYS A 82 3.02 2.63 6.73
N TYR A 83 4.34 2.62 6.58
CA TYR A 83 5.17 1.43 6.52
C TYR A 83 6.28 1.51 7.56
N THR A 84 6.58 0.37 8.16
CA THR A 84 7.74 0.17 9.01
C THR A 84 8.49 -1.03 8.46
N PHE A 85 9.75 -0.84 8.09
CA PHE A 85 10.69 -1.90 7.72
C PHE A 85 11.71 -2.02 8.83
N SER A 86 12.02 -3.23 9.31
CA SER A 86 12.95 -3.41 10.42
C SER A 86 13.81 -4.65 10.25
N ASP A 87 15.12 -4.47 10.39
CA ASP A 87 16.09 -5.53 10.66
C ASP A 87 16.86 -5.16 11.94
N PRO A 88 16.40 -5.62 13.12
CA PRO A 88 17.08 -5.31 14.37
C PRO A 88 18.51 -5.87 14.44
N ALA A 89 18.80 -6.96 13.72
CA ALA A 89 20.11 -7.61 13.72
C ALA A 89 21.12 -6.88 12.82
N HIS A 90 20.65 -6.26 11.72
CA HIS A 90 21.49 -5.63 10.70
C HIS A 90 21.14 -4.15 10.51
N ALA A 91 21.06 -3.43 11.63
CA ALA A 91 20.53 -2.09 11.66
C ALA A 91 21.29 -1.07 10.77
N SER A 92 22.58 -1.31 10.55
CA SER A 92 23.46 -0.51 9.70
C SER A 92 23.28 -0.76 8.22
N ASP A 93 22.62 -1.85 7.84
CA ASP A 93 22.85 -2.45 6.52
C ASP A 93 21.70 -2.17 5.55
N LEU A 94 20.49 -1.84 6.03
CA LEU A 94 19.35 -1.47 5.16
C LEU A 94 19.69 -0.22 4.33
N LEU A 95 19.96 -0.43 3.04
CA LEU A 95 20.40 0.60 2.11
C LEU A 95 19.21 1.30 1.45
N TYR A 96 18.25 0.52 0.93
CA TYR A 96 16.99 1.05 0.39
C TYR A 96 15.89 0.00 0.36
N VAL A 97 14.66 0.49 0.23
CA VAL A 97 13.46 -0.29 -0.06
C VAL A 97 12.85 0.19 -1.37
N LEU A 98 12.43 -0.75 -2.21
CA LEU A 98 11.60 -0.54 -3.38
C LEU A 98 10.16 -0.92 -3.03
N LEU A 99 9.32 0.10 -2.89
CA LEU A 99 7.88 -0.06 -2.67
C LEU A 99 7.17 -0.11 -4.03
N GLY A 100 6.61 -1.27 -4.40
CA GLY A 100 5.93 -1.48 -5.67
C GLY A 100 4.70 -0.61 -5.85
N LEU A 101 4.58 0.00 -7.03
CA LEU A 101 3.51 0.91 -7.44
C LEU A 101 3.20 0.68 -8.92
N SER A 102 2.07 1.19 -9.43
CA SER A 102 1.88 1.23 -10.90
C SER A 102 2.74 2.30 -11.55
N ASN A 103 3.08 2.08 -12.82
CA ASN A 103 3.75 3.08 -13.67
C ASN A 103 2.92 4.34 -13.92
N THR A 104 1.60 4.30 -13.68
CA THR A 104 0.73 5.49 -13.73
C THR A 104 0.75 6.27 -12.43
N CYS A 105 1.36 5.73 -11.37
CA CYS A 105 1.49 6.36 -10.07
C CYS A 105 2.62 7.39 -10.15
N LEU A 106 2.29 8.63 -10.50
CA LEU A 106 3.27 9.70 -10.62
C LEU A 106 3.49 10.38 -9.26
N PHE A 107 4.66 11.00 -9.10
CA PHE A 107 5.12 11.57 -7.83
C PHE A 107 5.09 13.08 -7.91
N ALA A 108 4.29 13.70 -7.05
CA ALA A 108 4.33 15.15 -6.88
C ALA A 108 5.68 15.48 -6.24
N THR A 109 6.37 16.52 -6.73
CA THR A 109 7.44 17.06 -5.88
C THR A 109 6.77 17.62 -4.62
N LYS A 110 7.49 17.67 -3.49
CA LYS A 110 6.94 18.03 -2.15
C LYS A 110 6.10 19.31 -2.12
N THR A 111 6.20 20.16 -3.14
CA THR A 111 5.54 21.46 -3.27
C THR A 111 4.36 21.51 -4.24
N ASP A 112 4.08 20.45 -5.01
CA ASP A 112 2.99 20.49 -5.99
C ASP A 112 1.64 20.19 -5.31
N PRO A 113 0.65 21.10 -5.38
CA PRO A 113 -0.69 20.78 -4.91
C PRO A 113 -1.27 19.62 -5.73
N PRO A 114 -2.25 18.87 -5.19
CA PRO A 114 -2.92 17.77 -5.89
C PRO A 114 -3.67 18.29 -7.12
N ASN A 115 -2.95 18.48 -8.23
CA ASN A 115 -3.47 18.94 -9.50
C ASN A 115 -3.98 17.74 -10.30
N GLY A 116 -5.24 17.37 -10.06
CA GLY A 116 -6.06 16.68 -11.05
C GLY A 116 -5.75 15.21 -11.35
N GLY A 117 -5.21 14.45 -10.39
CA GLY A 117 -5.21 12.97 -10.47
C GLY A 117 -3.99 12.32 -11.13
N THR A 118 -3.03 13.11 -11.59
CA THR A 118 -1.77 12.62 -12.14
C THR A 118 -0.89 12.00 -11.05
N PHE A 119 -0.80 12.68 -9.90
CA PHE A 119 0.01 12.25 -8.77
C PHE A 119 -0.75 11.30 -7.83
N CYS A 120 -0.05 10.32 -7.29
CA CYS A 120 -0.63 9.32 -6.39
C CYS A 120 -0.01 9.32 -4.99
N VAL A 121 1.19 9.87 -4.80
CA VAL A 121 1.88 9.94 -3.51
C VAL A 121 2.05 11.42 -3.14
N TYR A 122 1.64 11.77 -1.92
CA TYR A 122 1.66 13.11 -1.35
C TYR A 122 2.23 13.08 0.06
N ASN A 123 2.73 14.21 0.56
CA ASN A 123 3.18 14.35 1.96
C ASN A 123 4.16 13.26 2.42
N LEU A 124 5.02 12.76 1.51
CA LEU A 124 5.99 11.74 1.83
C LEU A 124 6.93 12.24 2.94
N SER A 125 7.04 11.45 4.01
CA SER A 125 7.87 11.76 5.18
C SER A 125 9.36 11.70 4.87
N ASP A 126 9.74 10.85 3.92
CA ASP A 126 11.12 10.67 3.47
C ASP A 126 11.57 11.81 2.54
N THR A 127 12.81 12.24 2.71
CA THR A 127 13.44 13.29 1.89
C THR A 127 14.24 12.73 0.72
N LEU A 128 14.62 11.44 0.78
CA LEU A 128 15.41 10.78 -0.25
C LEU A 128 14.60 9.68 -0.91
N TYR A 129 13.99 10.03 -2.04
CA TYR A 129 13.21 9.08 -2.82
C TYR A 129 13.49 9.20 -4.31
N GLN A 130 13.38 8.07 -5.00
CA GLN A 130 13.52 8.02 -6.46
C GLN A 130 12.45 7.10 -7.04
N PRO A 131 11.54 7.61 -7.88
CA PRO A 131 10.62 6.74 -8.59
C PRO A 131 11.27 6.19 -9.86
N GLY A 132 10.92 4.96 -10.23
CA GLY A 132 11.41 4.40 -11.49
C GLY A 132 11.04 2.95 -11.72
N SER A 133 11.52 2.45 -12.86
CA SER A 133 11.54 1.01 -13.15
C SER A 133 12.85 0.44 -12.65
N TYR A 134 12.77 -0.67 -11.93
CA TYR A 134 13.89 -1.40 -11.35
C TYR A 134 13.86 -2.84 -11.84
N ASN A 135 15.03 -3.38 -12.13
CA ASN A 135 15.22 -4.78 -12.50
C ASN A 135 16.55 -5.30 -11.92
N SER A 136 16.76 -6.62 -12.03
CA SER A 136 17.95 -7.28 -11.51
C SER A 136 19.24 -6.96 -12.26
N ALA A 137 19.16 -6.49 -13.51
CA ALA A 137 20.31 -6.16 -14.34
C ALA A 137 20.79 -4.70 -14.21
N GLY A 138 20.10 -3.88 -13.40
CA GLY A 138 20.45 -2.48 -13.19
C GLY A 138 20.01 -1.51 -14.30
N GLY A 139 18.84 -1.71 -14.92
CA GLY A 139 18.25 -0.73 -15.85
C GLY A 139 17.46 0.37 -15.14
N GLY A 140 17.75 1.64 -15.42
CA GLY A 140 17.20 2.84 -14.72
C GLY A 140 18.32 3.66 -14.08
N ASN A 141 18.03 4.71 -13.28
CA ASN A 141 19.01 5.59 -12.59
C ASN A 141 19.76 4.87 -11.43
N THR A 142 20.38 3.75 -11.82
CA THR A 142 21.52 2.98 -11.31
C THR A 142 21.62 2.68 -9.82
N THR A 143 21.13 1.50 -9.46
CA THR A 143 21.86 0.49 -8.67
C THR A 143 21.45 -0.89 -9.16
N ASN A 144 22.43 -1.80 -9.28
CA ASN A 144 22.16 -3.22 -9.53
C ASN A 144 21.23 -3.74 -8.41
N ASN A 145 20.16 -4.47 -8.73
CA ASN A 145 19.23 -5.04 -7.74
C ASN A 145 19.35 -6.58 -7.72
N PRO A 146 20.49 -7.10 -7.28
CA PRO A 146 20.74 -8.54 -7.24
C PRO A 146 19.67 -9.23 -6.39
N GLY A 147 19.23 -10.40 -6.83
CA GLY A 147 18.17 -11.15 -6.17
C GLY A 147 16.74 -10.63 -6.40
N LEU A 148 16.55 -9.50 -7.09
CA LEU A 148 15.21 -9.04 -7.47
C LEU A 148 14.57 -10.02 -8.48
N PRO A 149 13.42 -10.66 -8.17
CA PRO A 149 12.91 -11.74 -9.02
C PRO A 149 12.40 -11.32 -10.40
N GLY A 150 12.04 -10.06 -10.58
CA GLY A 150 11.48 -9.54 -11.82
C GLY A 150 11.62 -8.02 -11.92
N SER A 151 11.03 -7.43 -12.95
CA SER A 151 10.98 -5.96 -13.04
C SER A 151 9.84 -5.43 -12.18
N ILE A 152 10.05 -4.27 -11.55
CA ILE A 152 9.06 -3.58 -10.73
C ILE A 152 9.09 -2.09 -11.05
N TRP A 153 7.93 -1.45 -11.12
CA TRP A 153 7.84 0.00 -11.00
C TRP A 153 7.67 0.33 -9.53
N ALA A 154 8.55 1.14 -8.96
CA ALA A 154 8.60 1.33 -7.52
C ALA A 154 8.98 2.76 -7.14
N LEU A 155 8.65 3.09 -5.89
CA LEU A 155 9.28 4.16 -5.15
C LEU A 155 10.47 3.58 -4.40
N ARG A 156 11.68 4.03 -4.74
CA ARG A 156 12.88 3.78 -3.94
C ARG A 156 12.88 4.74 -2.76
N LEU A 157 13.03 4.19 -1.57
CA LEU A 157 13.11 4.86 -0.29
C LEU A 157 14.49 4.52 0.29
N ASP A 158 15.36 5.52 0.41
CA ASP A 158 16.71 5.27 0.91
C ASP A 158 16.69 5.13 2.44
N GLY A 159 17.31 4.07 2.95
CA GLY A 159 17.45 3.86 4.39
C GLY A 159 18.36 4.92 4.99
N THR A 160 18.12 5.26 6.27
CA THR A 160 19.11 5.99 7.05
C THR A 160 20.08 4.98 7.66
N PRO A 161 21.39 5.02 7.33
CA PRO A 161 22.34 4.08 7.90
C PRO A 161 22.31 4.09 9.43
N GLY A 162 22.22 2.90 10.04
CA GLY A 162 22.36 2.71 11.49
C GLY A 162 21.07 2.80 12.30
N SER A 163 19.89 3.02 11.69
CA SER A 163 18.62 3.03 12.43
C SER A 163 18.01 1.64 12.62
N GLY A 164 18.32 0.68 11.74
CA GLY A 164 17.71 -0.64 11.66
C GLY A 164 16.20 -0.66 11.49
N THR A 165 15.62 0.51 11.28
CA THR A 165 14.21 0.72 11.04
C THR A 165 14.06 1.86 10.05
N LEU A 166 13.23 1.66 9.03
CA LEU A 166 12.80 2.68 8.09
C LEU A 166 11.29 2.85 8.23
N ASP A 167 10.88 4.01 8.73
CA ASP A 167 9.47 4.39 8.84
C ASP A 167 9.11 5.38 7.74
N VAL A 168 8.10 5.04 6.95
CA VAL A 168 7.67 5.82 5.79
C VAL A 168 6.19 6.09 5.90
N THR A 169 5.81 7.36 5.78
CA THR A 169 4.41 7.79 5.74
C THR A 169 4.17 8.66 4.52
N PHE A 170 3.05 8.44 3.82
CA PHE A 170 2.58 9.32 2.76
C PHE A 170 1.06 9.20 2.59
N ASP A 171 0.48 10.17 1.91
CA ASP A 171 -0.93 10.16 1.54
C ASP A 171 -1.11 9.76 0.07
N SER A 172 -2.26 9.17 -0.25
CA SER A 172 -2.65 8.83 -1.61
C SER A 172 -4.15 8.98 -1.84
N VAL A 173 -4.52 9.41 -3.05
CA VAL A 173 -5.91 9.37 -3.53
C VAL A 173 -6.27 8.01 -4.16
N ARG A 174 -5.33 7.06 -4.17
CA ARG A 174 -5.55 5.71 -4.72
C ARG A 174 -5.88 4.73 -3.61
N ARG A 175 -6.81 3.83 -3.92
CA ARG A 175 -7.17 2.71 -3.05
C ARG A 175 -5.99 1.74 -2.90
N PRO A 176 -5.91 1.01 -1.79
CA PRO A 176 -4.90 -0.02 -1.63
C PRO A 176 -5.17 -1.18 -2.59
N VAL A 177 -4.11 -1.65 -3.23
CA VAL A 177 -4.07 -2.91 -3.98
C VAL A 177 -2.82 -3.69 -3.58
N TRP A 178 -2.81 -4.98 -3.88
CA TRP A 178 -1.68 -5.84 -3.60
C TRP A 178 -0.51 -5.55 -4.54
N GLN A 179 0.65 -5.26 -3.95
CA GLN A 179 1.88 -4.93 -4.62
C GLN A 179 3.06 -5.72 -4.07
N ASN A 180 4.17 -5.64 -4.80
CA ASN A 180 5.44 -6.24 -4.41
C ASN A 180 6.33 -5.26 -3.66
N VAL A 181 7.28 -5.80 -2.92
CA VAL A 181 8.30 -5.07 -2.17
C VAL A 181 9.64 -5.76 -2.33
N TYR A 182 10.70 -4.97 -2.26
CA TYR A 182 12.07 -5.47 -2.24
C TYR A 182 12.90 -4.55 -1.33
N ALA A 183 13.70 -5.10 -0.44
CA ALA A 183 14.66 -4.35 0.37
C ALA A 183 16.04 -4.96 0.17
N ARG A 184 17.08 -4.12 0.30
CA ARG A 184 18.46 -4.51 0.03
C ARG A 184 19.42 -3.85 1.01
N ASP A 185 20.52 -4.55 1.30
CA ASP A 185 21.68 -4.00 2.00
C ASP A 185 22.79 -3.49 1.06
N ALA A 186 23.85 -2.98 1.70
CA ALA A 186 25.12 -2.67 1.05
C ALA A 186 25.79 -3.92 0.43
N ASP A 187 25.65 -5.09 1.05
CA ASP A 187 26.37 -6.34 0.75
C ASP A 187 25.70 -7.26 -0.27
N VAL A 188 24.78 -6.74 -1.09
CA VAL A 188 24.16 -7.44 -2.24
C VAL A 188 23.05 -8.42 -1.81
N SER A 189 22.79 -8.57 -0.52
CA SER A 189 21.68 -9.37 0.02
C SER A 189 20.38 -8.59 -0.07
N ALA A 190 19.29 -9.33 -0.22
CA ALA A 190 17.97 -8.76 -0.41
C ALA A 190 16.86 -9.62 0.17
N VAL A 191 15.74 -8.97 0.42
CA VAL A 191 14.50 -9.58 0.89
C VAL A 191 13.31 -9.04 0.09
N TYR A 192 12.37 -9.90 -0.24
CA TYR A 192 11.16 -9.53 -0.98
C TYR A 192 9.95 -10.36 -0.52
N ASN A 193 8.73 -9.89 -0.78
CA ASN A 193 7.53 -10.64 -0.44
C ASN A 193 7.41 -11.93 -1.28
N ALA A 194 6.98 -13.04 -0.67
CA ALA A 194 6.88 -14.33 -1.37
C ALA A 194 5.97 -14.29 -2.62
N GLY A 195 5.00 -13.38 -2.67
CA GLY A 195 4.11 -13.18 -3.81
C GLY A 195 4.79 -12.66 -5.07
N PHE A 196 5.99 -12.10 -4.97
CA PHE A 196 6.77 -11.66 -6.13
C PHE A 196 7.03 -12.84 -7.10
N LEU A 197 7.23 -14.05 -6.58
CA LEU A 197 7.55 -15.24 -7.40
C LEU A 197 6.33 -15.89 -8.06
N THR A 198 5.15 -15.79 -7.44
CA THR A 198 3.97 -16.58 -7.84
C THR A 198 2.86 -15.75 -8.47
N GLY A 199 2.79 -14.44 -8.20
CA GLY A 199 1.79 -13.51 -8.75
C GLY A 199 0.37 -13.66 -8.20
N VAL A 200 0.00 -14.81 -7.63
CA VAL A 200 -1.35 -15.11 -7.08
C VAL A 200 -1.31 -15.92 -5.79
N ASN A 201 -2.37 -15.78 -4.97
CA ASN A 201 -2.61 -16.49 -3.70
C ASN A 201 -1.39 -16.54 -2.78
N SER A 202 -0.73 -15.39 -2.62
CA SER A 202 0.54 -15.30 -1.90
C SER A 202 0.61 -14.03 -1.05
N TYR A 203 1.75 -13.83 -0.41
CA TYR A 203 2.02 -12.68 0.44
C TYR A 203 2.40 -11.47 -0.41
N PHE A 204 1.57 -10.43 -0.33
CA PHE A 204 1.76 -9.13 -0.96
C PHE A 204 1.66 -8.02 0.07
N ILE A 205 1.91 -6.79 -0.33
CA ILE A 205 1.78 -5.64 0.55
C ILE A 205 0.68 -4.73 -0.01
N ALA A 206 -0.07 -4.07 0.86
CA ALA A 206 -1.01 -3.07 0.38
C ALA A 206 -0.23 -1.81 0.00
N ALA A 207 -0.39 -1.32 -1.22
CA ALA A 207 0.20 -0.06 -1.69
C ALA A 207 -0.79 0.68 -2.59
N PRO A 208 -0.65 2.01 -2.76
CA PRO A 208 -1.57 2.77 -3.59
C PRO A 208 -1.39 2.39 -5.06
N ASP A 209 -2.39 1.72 -5.62
CA ASP A 209 -2.42 1.45 -7.05
C ASP A 209 -3.87 1.24 -7.52
N SER A 210 -4.07 1.28 -8.83
CA SER A 210 -5.26 1.26 -9.67
C SER A 210 -5.46 2.58 -10.43
N ASN A 211 -5.84 2.44 -11.71
CA ASN A 211 -6.57 3.48 -12.45
C ASN A 211 -8.02 3.64 -11.94
N VAL A 212 -8.38 2.94 -10.85
CA VAL A 212 -9.70 3.00 -10.24
C VAL A 212 -9.68 4.13 -9.23
N VAL A 213 -9.78 5.35 -9.75
CA VAL A 213 -10.42 6.42 -8.98
C VAL A 213 -11.77 5.84 -8.56
N PRO A 214 -12.17 5.88 -7.27
CA PRO A 214 -13.52 5.47 -6.89
C PRO A 214 -14.49 6.30 -7.73
N GLU A 215 -15.03 5.73 -8.80
CA GLU A 215 -15.92 6.49 -9.65
C GLU A 215 -17.15 6.80 -8.79
N PRO A 216 -17.49 8.09 -8.59
CA PRO A 216 -18.59 8.46 -7.71
C PRO A 216 -19.95 7.88 -8.14
N ASN A 217 -20.04 7.30 -9.34
CA ASN A 217 -21.31 7.13 -10.03
C ASN A 217 -21.62 5.71 -10.53
N GLN A 218 -20.75 4.71 -10.41
CA GLN A 218 -21.06 3.39 -11.01
C GLN A 218 -22.13 2.62 -10.22
N VAL A 219 -22.09 2.66 -8.89
CA VAL A 219 -23.15 2.07 -8.06
C VAL A 219 -24.46 2.84 -8.21
N ALA A 220 -24.39 4.17 -8.27
CA ALA A 220 -25.55 5.02 -8.54
C ALA A 220 -26.14 4.75 -9.93
N ALA A 221 -25.31 4.57 -10.96
CA ALA A 221 -25.74 4.23 -12.32
C ALA A 221 -26.39 2.85 -12.38
N ILE A 222 -25.81 1.84 -11.72
CA ILE A 222 -26.41 0.49 -11.65
C ILE A 222 -27.76 0.54 -10.92
N LEU A 223 -27.85 1.25 -9.79
CA LEU A 223 -29.11 1.42 -9.06
C LEU A 223 -30.15 2.21 -9.87
N CYS A 224 -29.74 3.24 -10.61
CA CYS A 224 -30.61 3.97 -11.53
C CYS A 224 -31.10 3.08 -12.68
N LEU A 225 -30.24 2.24 -13.25
CA LEU A 225 -30.60 1.29 -14.31
C LEU A 225 -31.57 0.22 -13.79
N LEU A 226 -31.33 -0.33 -12.60
CA LEU A 226 -32.23 -1.28 -11.94
C LEU A 226 -33.58 -0.62 -11.59
N GLY A 227 -33.56 0.62 -11.11
CA GLY A 227 -34.75 1.41 -10.86
C GLY A 227 -35.57 1.65 -12.13
N ALA A 228 -34.93 2.07 -13.22
CA ALA A 228 -35.58 2.28 -14.52
C ALA A 228 -36.14 0.97 -15.11
N ALA A 229 -35.40 -0.14 -14.99
CA ALA A 229 -35.87 -1.46 -15.39
C ALA A 229 -37.11 -1.89 -14.59
N TRP A 230 -37.12 -1.65 -13.28
CA TRP A 230 -38.29 -1.95 -12.44
C TRP A 230 -39.52 -1.10 -12.83
N PHE A 231 -39.35 0.20 -13.05
CA PHE A 231 -40.44 1.08 -13.48
C PHE A 231 -41.03 0.69 -14.84
N THR A 232 -40.19 0.27 -15.79
CA THR A 232 -40.65 -0.18 -17.11
C THR A 232 -41.39 -1.52 -17.04
N LEU A 233 -40.92 -2.47 -16.21
CA LEU A 233 -41.62 -3.73 -15.97
C LEU A 233 -42.98 -3.51 -15.27
N ARG A 234 -43.05 -2.62 -14.27
CA ARG A 234 -44.29 -2.33 -13.54
C ARG A 234 -45.37 -1.70 -14.43
N ARG A 235 -44.98 -0.84 -15.39
CA ARG A 235 -45.92 -0.26 -16.36
C ARG A 235 -46.57 -1.29 -17.29
N ARG A 236 -45.91 -2.43 -17.53
CA ARG A 236 -46.47 -3.49 -18.40
C ARG A 236 -47.57 -4.31 -17.70
N GLN A 237 -47.54 -4.42 -16.38
CA GLN A 237 -48.52 -5.20 -15.62
C GLN A 237 -49.88 -4.50 -15.39
N ILE A 238 -49.98 -3.20 -15.62
CA ILE A 238 -51.23 -2.44 -15.41
C ILE A 238 -52.15 -2.48 -16.64
N LYS A 239 -51.69 -3.03 -17.77
CA LYS A 239 -52.44 -3.08 -19.05
C LYS A 239 -53.07 -4.44 -19.38
N THR A 240 -53.16 -5.35 -18.43
CA THR A 240 -53.89 -6.63 -18.53
C THR A 240 -54.97 -6.66 -17.47
#